data_AF-R7TVZ7-F1
#
_entry.id   AF-R7TVZ7-F1
#
_cell.length_a   1.000
_cell.length_b   1.000
_cell.length_c   1.000
_cell.angle_alpha   90.00
_cell.angle_beta   90.00
_cell.angle_gamma   90.00
#
_symmetry.space_group_name_H-M   'P 1'
#
loop_
_entity.id
_entity.type
_entity.pdbx_description
1 polymer ?
#
loop_
_entity_poly.entity_id
_entity_poly.type
_entity_poly.pdbx_seq_one_letter_code
_entity_poly.pdbx_strand_id
1 'polypeptide(L)'
;MSLIRLHSDEGQRLLHEAQLSGSSQPFLGESFSKQSGSASCGVQSVALLLSAALHSDPPLTDNDLLKSPQITEYLTNKTNFPTGAGLSLEEVHELIMQCGHEADIHFASDCSISEFRSMATALLSDATSQVGVIVNYHMGTLGQDSTYGHHSPLGAYHKTTDRFLIYDCWPETLECWATASDLHGGMLQDDSDSGKPRGFIVIRKFTK
;
A
#
# COMPACT_ATOMS: atom_id res chain seq x y z
N MET A 1 12.64 -12.80 11.81
CA MET A 1 11.71 -11.72 11.44
C MET A 1 11.26 -11.00 12.69
N SER A 2 11.40 -9.67 12.75
CA SER A 2 10.79 -8.87 13.83
C SER A 2 10.19 -7.61 13.22
N LEU A 3 8.89 -7.66 12.95
CA LEU A 3 8.10 -6.47 12.65
C LEU A 3 8.14 -5.54 13.86
N ILE A 4 8.28 -4.24 13.63
CA ILE A 4 8.24 -3.23 14.70
C ILE A 4 6.92 -2.48 14.55
N ARG A 5 6.05 -2.55 15.55
CA ARG A 5 4.76 -1.85 15.52
C ARG A 5 4.98 -0.34 15.46
N LEU A 6 4.23 0.36 14.61
CA LEU A 6 4.34 1.81 14.45
C LEU A 6 4.20 2.53 15.81
N HIS A 7 3.21 2.15 16.61
CA HIS A 7 2.90 2.80 17.89
C HIS A 7 3.74 2.32 19.09
N SER A 8 4.83 1.59 18.85
CA SER A 8 5.85 1.33 19.89
C SER A 8 6.85 2.49 19.96
N ASP A 9 7.57 2.63 21.09
CA ASP A 9 8.62 3.66 21.24
C ASP A 9 9.64 3.60 20.10
N GLU A 10 10.06 2.38 19.74
CA GLU A 10 10.98 2.15 18.61
C GLU A 10 10.33 2.53 17.28
N GLY A 11 9.08 2.13 17.02
CA GLY A 11 8.37 2.46 15.79
C GLY A 11 8.17 3.96 15.57
N GLN A 12 7.88 4.70 16.65
CA GLN A 12 7.77 6.16 16.62
C GLN A 12 9.13 6.83 16.42
N ARG A 13 10.20 6.30 17.04
CA ARG A 13 11.56 6.77 16.81
C ARG A 13 11.97 6.63 15.34
N LEU A 14 11.71 5.47 14.72
CA LEU A 14 11.98 5.24 13.30
C LEU A 14 11.20 6.22 12.40
N LEU A 15 9.92 6.48 12.72
CA LEU A 15 9.10 7.44 11.98
C LEU A 15 9.68 8.85 12.07
N HIS A 16 10.05 9.28 13.28
CA HIS A 16 10.64 10.59 13.49
C HIS A 16 11.97 10.75 12.70
N GLU A 17 12.84 9.75 12.72
CA GLU A 17 14.10 9.77 11.97
C GLU A 17 13.86 9.76 10.44
N ALA A 18 12.85 9.03 9.96
CA ALA A 18 12.44 9.04 8.56
C ALA A 18 11.88 10.42 8.13
N GLN A 19 11.09 11.07 9.00
CA GLN A 19 10.58 12.42 8.77
C GLN A 19 11.70 13.45 8.69
N LEU A 20 12.66 13.42 9.62
CA LEU A 20 13.81 14.33 9.62
C LEU A 20 14.70 14.17 8.38
N SER A 21 14.75 12.97 7.82
CA SER A 21 15.51 12.68 6.59
C SER A 21 14.70 12.86 5.30
N GLY A 22 13.45 13.33 5.39
CA GLY A 22 12.59 13.54 4.23
C GLY A 22 12.29 12.24 3.48
N SER A 23 12.09 11.13 4.18
CA SER A 23 11.77 9.81 3.61
C SER A 23 10.42 9.31 4.14
N SER A 24 9.41 10.18 4.17
CA SER A 24 8.07 9.91 4.71
C SER A 24 6.98 10.72 4.03
N GLN A 25 5.77 10.17 4.01
CA GLN A 25 4.54 10.81 3.50
C GLN A 25 3.63 11.20 4.69
N PRO A 26 3.76 12.41 5.27
CA PRO A 26 3.02 12.79 6.48
C PRO A 26 1.50 12.88 6.27
N PHE A 27 1.04 13.44 5.15
CA PHE A 27 -0.40 13.57 4.86
C PHE A 27 -1.10 12.22 4.71
N LEU A 28 -0.39 11.19 4.24
CA LEU A 28 -0.89 9.82 4.24
C LEU A 28 -1.11 9.30 5.67
N GLY A 29 -0.16 9.58 6.57
CA GLY A 29 -0.31 9.23 7.99
C GLY A 29 -1.45 9.95 8.68
N GLU A 30 -1.68 11.23 8.35
CA GLU A 30 -2.82 12.02 8.87
C GLU A 30 -4.16 11.54 8.32
N SER A 31 -4.19 11.07 7.07
CA SER A 31 -5.39 10.55 6.41
C SER A 31 -5.70 9.10 6.76
N PHE A 32 -4.81 8.43 7.50
CA PHE A 32 -4.85 6.99 7.65
C PHE A 32 -6.10 6.49 8.38
N SER A 33 -6.72 5.47 7.81
CA SER A 33 -7.85 4.74 8.39
C SER A 33 -7.85 3.29 7.91
N LYS A 34 -8.48 2.41 8.69
CA LYS A 34 -8.66 0.99 8.34
C LYS A 34 -9.75 0.82 7.30
N GLN A 35 -9.65 -0.25 6.52
CA GLN A 35 -10.70 -0.66 5.58
C GLN A 35 -12.00 -1.00 6.33
N SER A 36 -13.14 -0.80 5.68
CA SER A 36 -14.45 -1.13 6.23
C SER A 36 -14.93 -2.52 5.78
N GLY A 37 -14.71 -2.85 4.51
CA GLY A 37 -15.07 -4.15 3.92
C GLY A 37 -14.02 -5.23 4.20
N SER A 38 -14.42 -6.50 4.29
CA SER A 38 -13.48 -7.61 4.54
C SER A 38 -12.52 -7.90 3.38
N ALA A 39 -12.85 -7.44 2.17
CA ALA A 39 -12.10 -7.68 0.94
C ALA A 39 -11.63 -6.38 0.26
N SER A 40 -11.69 -5.24 0.97
CA SER A 40 -11.48 -3.90 0.40
C SER A 40 -10.09 -3.30 0.64
N CYS A 41 -9.09 -4.08 1.09
CA CYS A 41 -7.75 -3.56 1.37
C CYS A 41 -7.11 -2.81 0.18
N GLY A 42 -7.31 -3.31 -1.05
CA GLY A 42 -6.88 -2.63 -2.27
C GLY A 42 -7.61 -1.30 -2.48
N VAL A 43 -8.94 -1.29 -2.32
CA VAL A 43 -9.79 -0.09 -2.47
C VAL A 43 -9.42 0.96 -1.42
N GLN A 44 -9.25 0.55 -0.16
CA GLN A 44 -8.84 1.43 0.93
C GLN A 44 -7.43 2.00 0.67
N SER A 45 -6.50 1.19 0.19
CA SER A 45 -5.14 1.67 -0.14
C SER A 45 -5.16 2.77 -1.19
N VAL A 46 -6.01 2.65 -2.21
CA VAL A 46 -6.22 3.70 -3.22
C VAL A 46 -6.86 4.94 -2.59
N ALA A 47 -7.92 4.77 -1.78
CA ALA A 47 -8.59 5.88 -1.11
C ALA A 47 -7.65 6.71 -0.22
N LEU A 48 -6.75 6.04 0.50
CA LEU A 48 -5.76 6.69 1.37
C LEU A 48 -4.74 7.52 0.59
N LEU A 49 -4.21 7.01 -0.52
CA LEU A 49 -3.29 7.79 -1.35
C LEU A 49 -3.99 8.96 -2.04
N LEU A 50 -5.26 8.79 -2.46
CA LEU A 50 -6.08 9.89 -2.99
C LEU A 50 -6.35 10.97 -1.94
N SER A 51 -6.63 10.56 -0.70
CA SER A 51 -6.83 11.49 0.42
C SER A 51 -5.61 12.37 0.64
N ALA A 52 -4.43 11.76 0.67
CA ALA A 52 -3.16 12.46 0.82
C ALA A 52 -2.89 13.41 -0.36
N ALA A 53 -3.11 12.95 -1.59
CA ALA A 53 -2.88 13.76 -2.79
C ALA A 53 -3.83 14.95 -2.90
N LEU A 54 -5.11 14.74 -2.57
CA LEU A 54 -6.15 15.77 -2.66
C LEU A 54 -6.24 16.63 -1.40
N HIS A 55 -5.49 16.29 -0.34
CA HIS A 55 -5.64 16.87 0.99
C HIS A 55 -7.11 16.87 1.43
N SER A 56 -7.78 15.73 1.23
CA SER A 56 -9.22 15.59 1.51
C SER A 56 -9.49 15.71 3.01
N ASP A 57 -10.47 16.54 3.37
CA ASP A 57 -11.00 16.67 4.72
C ASP A 57 -12.54 16.63 4.68
N PRO A 58 -13.19 15.54 5.11
CA PRO A 58 -12.58 14.34 5.72
C PRO A 58 -11.78 13.49 4.71
N PRO A 59 -10.83 12.65 5.16
CA PRO A 59 -10.16 11.67 4.32
C PRO A 59 -11.16 10.72 3.63
N LEU A 60 -10.84 10.34 2.39
CA LEU A 60 -11.59 9.35 1.63
C LEU A 60 -11.37 7.95 2.19
N THR A 61 -12.43 7.14 2.10
CA THR A 61 -12.43 5.73 2.51
C THR A 61 -12.80 4.81 1.34
N ASP A 62 -12.62 3.51 1.54
CA ASP A 62 -13.15 2.49 0.64
C ASP A 62 -14.64 2.70 0.32
N ASN A 63 -15.46 3.04 1.33
CA ASN A 63 -16.87 3.36 1.13
C ASN A 63 -17.11 4.55 0.21
N ASP A 64 -16.21 5.55 0.20
CA ASP A 64 -16.37 6.72 -0.67
C ASP A 64 -16.07 6.36 -2.12
N LEU A 65 -15.04 5.55 -2.37
CA LEU A 65 -14.77 5.04 -3.72
C LEU A 65 -15.92 4.16 -4.24
N LEU A 66 -16.52 3.34 -3.37
CA LEU A 66 -17.66 2.49 -3.72
C LEU A 66 -18.97 3.25 -4.00
N LYS A 67 -19.04 4.56 -3.73
CA LYS A 67 -20.17 5.40 -4.16
C LYS A 67 -20.06 5.82 -5.63
N SER A 68 -18.87 5.75 -6.22
CA SER A 68 -18.68 6.09 -7.64
C SER A 68 -19.27 4.99 -8.53
N PRO A 69 -20.24 5.30 -9.42
CA PRO A 69 -20.81 4.31 -10.33
C PRO A 69 -19.77 3.65 -11.23
N GLN A 70 -18.77 4.43 -11.70
CA GLN A 70 -17.68 3.91 -12.54
C GLN A 70 -16.83 2.89 -11.79
N ILE A 71 -16.42 3.22 -10.56
CA ILE A 71 -15.61 2.31 -9.73
C ILE A 71 -16.40 1.06 -9.40
N THR A 72 -17.65 1.20 -8.98
CA THR A 72 -18.50 0.06 -8.64
C THR A 72 -18.79 -0.82 -9.85
N GLU A 73 -19.05 -0.25 -11.03
CA GLU A 73 -19.24 -1.01 -12.26
C GLU A 73 -17.99 -1.83 -12.62
N TYR A 74 -16.80 -1.23 -12.52
CA TYR A 74 -15.55 -1.95 -12.70
C TYR A 74 -15.42 -3.11 -11.69
N LEU A 75 -15.54 -2.82 -10.39
CA LEU A 75 -15.36 -3.82 -9.34
C LEU A 75 -16.36 -4.98 -9.49
N THR A 76 -17.64 -4.72 -9.73
CA THR A 76 -18.66 -5.79 -9.79
C THR A 76 -18.62 -6.60 -11.09
N ASN A 77 -18.18 -6.00 -12.20
CA ASN A 77 -18.28 -6.64 -13.52
C ASN A 77 -16.95 -7.18 -14.05
N LYS A 78 -15.82 -6.74 -13.48
CA LYS A 78 -14.47 -7.07 -13.97
C LYS A 78 -13.60 -7.76 -12.93
N THR A 79 -14.05 -7.83 -11.68
CA THR A 79 -13.33 -8.46 -10.57
C THR A 79 -14.26 -9.40 -9.80
N ASN A 80 -13.73 -10.10 -8.80
CA ASN A 80 -14.53 -10.92 -7.88
C ASN A 80 -15.06 -10.15 -6.65
N PHE A 81 -14.82 -8.84 -6.56
CA PHE A 81 -15.25 -7.99 -5.44
C PHE A 81 -16.79 -7.93 -5.29
N PRO A 82 -17.34 -7.89 -4.05
CA PRO A 82 -16.67 -7.90 -2.75
C PRO A 82 -16.43 -9.32 -2.19
N THR A 83 -16.53 -10.36 -3.01
CA THR A 83 -16.34 -11.76 -2.59
C THR A 83 -14.88 -12.20 -2.78
N GLY A 84 -14.47 -13.31 -2.16
CA GLY A 84 -13.11 -13.84 -2.27
C GLY A 84 -12.08 -13.11 -1.40
N ALA A 85 -10.80 -13.19 -1.79
CA ALA A 85 -9.67 -12.64 -1.04
C ALA A 85 -9.40 -11.14 -1.30
N GLY A 86 -10.27 -10.46 -2.05
CA GLY A 86 -10.08 -9.06 -2.46
C GLY A 86 -9.67 -8.93 -3.92
N LEU A 87 -8.89 -7.89 -4.20
CA LEU A 87 -8.37 -7.60 -5.53
C LEU A 87 -6.94 -8.13 -5.66
N SER A 88 -6.57 -8.61 -6.84
CA SER A 88 -5.19 -8.87 -7.25
C SER A 88 -4.42 -7.56 -7.50
N LEU A 89 -3.08 -7.65 -7.63
CA LEU A 89 -2.23 -6.50 -7.94
C LEU A 89 -2.65 -5.79 -9.24
N GLU A 90 -3.00 -6.55 -10.29
CA GLU A 90 -3.48 -5.99 -11.57
C GLU A 90 -4.84 -5.30 -11.41
N GLU A 91 -5.74 -5.86 -10.62
CA GLU A 91 -7.05 -5.26 -10.41
C GLU A 91 -6.98 -3.97 -9.58
N VAL A 92 -6.04 -3.86 -8.64
CA VAL A 92 -5.75 -2.61 -7.91
C VAL A 92 -5.11 -1.57 -8.85
N HIS A 93 -4.22 -2.00 -9.75
CA HIS A 93 -3.64 -1.12 -10.77
C HIS A 93 -4.72 -0.53 -11.69
N GLU A 94 -5.61 -1.36 -12.22
CA GLU A 94 -6.73 -0.90 -13.04
C GLU A 94 -7.73 -0.06 -12.24
N LEU A 95 -7.96 -0.34 -10.95
CA LEU A 95 -8.77 0.52 -10.08
C LEU A 95 -8.21 1.95 -10.02
N ILE A 96 -6.90 2.12 -9.91
CA ILE A 96 -6.25 3.44 -9.93
C ILE A 96 -6.51 4.16 -11.26
N MET A 97 -6.47 3.42 -12.37
CA MET A 97 -6.82 3.95 -13.69
C MET A 97 -8.30 4.34 -13.80
N GLN A 98 -9.21 3.57 -13.20
CA GLN A 98 -10.63 3.92 -13.12
C GLN A 98 -10.89 5.14 -12.23
N CYS A 99 -10.01 5.43 -11.27
CA CYS A 99 -10.00 6.70 -10.55
C CYS A 99 -9.43 7.87 -11.38
N GLY A 100 -8.97 7.63 -12.61
CA GLY A 100 -8.46 8.65 -13.52
C GLY A 100 -6.96 8.91 -13.41
N HIS A 101 -6.19 8.04 -12.74
CA HIS A 101 -4.77 8.25 -12.46
C HIS A 101 -3.87 7.22 -13.16
N GLU A 102 -2.64 7.64 -13.47
CA GLU A 102 -1.63 6.78 -14.08
C GLU A 102 -0.77 6.12 -13.00
N ALA A 103 -0.48 4.84 -13.18
CA ALA A 103 0.38 4.08 -12.31
C ALA A 103 1.17 3.02 -13.08
N ASP A 104 2.33 2.64 -12.55
CA ASP A 104 3.14 1.53 -13.02
C ASP A 104 2.96 0.33 -12.09
N ILE A 105 2.70 -0.84 -12.67
CA ILE A 105 2.68 -2.11 -11.95
C ILE A 105 4.06 -2.78 -12.02
N HIS A 106 4.53 -3.29 -10.88
CA HIS A 106 5.78 -4.03 -10.79
C HIS A 106 5.57 -5.35 -10.06
N PHE A 107 5.66 -6.46 -10.80
CA PHE A 107 5.71 -7.79 -10.22
C PHE A 107 7.06 -8.01 -9.52
N ALA A 108 7.04 -8.59 -8.32
CA ALA A 108 8.26 -8.80 -7.55
C ALA A 108 9.22 -9.80 -8.21
N SER A 109 8.72 -10.73 -9.03
CA SER A 109 9.54 -11.65 -9.83
C SER A 109 10.42 -10.94 -10.84
N ASP A 110 9.99 -9.77 -11.31
CA ASP A 110 10.61 -9.03 -12.41
C ASP A 110 11.47 -7.87 -11.89
N CYS A 111 11.57 -7.73 -10.57
CA CYS A 111 12.20 -6.59 -9.90
C CYS A 111 13.08 -7.08 -8.75
N SER A 112 14.36 -6.69 -8.78
CA SER A 112 15.26 -6.96 -7.65
C SER A 112 14.86 -6.14 -6.42
N ILE A 113 15.22 -6.62 -5.24
CA ILE A 113 15.06 -5.86 -3.99
C ILE A 113 15.73 -4.48 -4.05
N SER A 114 16.83 -4.33 -4.81
CA SER A 114 17.52 -3.06 -4.99
C SER A 114 16.69 -2.08 -5.80
N GLU A 115 16.06 -2.55 -6.88
CA GLU A 115 15.19 -1.74 -7.73
C GLU A 115 13.91 -1.34 -6.98
N PHE A 116 13.26 -2.29 -6.28
CA PHE A 116 12.12 -1.99 -5.41
C PHE A 116 12.48 -0.91 -4.40
N ARG A 117 13.58 -1.10 -3.66
CA ARG A 117 14.02 -0.12 -2.65
C ARG A 117 14.28 1.24 -3.28
N SER A 118 14.96 1.29 -4.42
CA SER A 118 15.27 2.56 -5.10
C SER A 118 14.01 3.28 -5.57
N MET A 119 13.03 2.57 -6.11
CA MET A 119 11.78 3.17 -6.59
C MET A 119 10.92 3.65 -5.42
N ALA A 120 10.70 2.79 -4.42
CA ALA A 120 9.86 3.13 -3.28
C ALA A 120 10.43 4.30 -2.47
N THR A 121 11.74 4.31 -2.23
CA THR A 121 12.39 5.41 -1.48
C THR A 121 12.35 6.74 -2.23
N ALA A 122 12.50 6.72 -3.56
CA ALA A 122 12.39 7.93 -4.37
C ALA A 122 11.01 8.59 -4.24
N LEU A 123 9.93 7.80 -4.21
CA LEU A 123 8.57 8.34 -4.04
C LEU A 123 8.29 8.78 -2.60
N LEU A 124 8.75 8.01 -1.62
CA LEU A 124 8.60 8.38 -0.20
C LEU A 124 9.32 9.67 0.15
N SER A 125 10.34 10.06 -0.62
CA SER A 125 11.05 11.34 -0.49
C SER A 125 10.41 12.51 -1.24
N ASP A 126 9.31 12.30 -1.95
CA ASP A 126 8.57 13.37 -2.61
C ASP A 126 7.70 14.11 -1.59
N ALA A 127 7.95 15.40 -1.39
CA ALA A 127 7.25 16.21 -0.39
C ALA A 127 5.84 16.68 -0.83
N THR A 128 5.42 16.40 -2.07
CA THR A 128 4.17 16.93 -2.64
C THR A 128 2.94 16.09 -2.32
N SER A 129 3.13 14.85 -1.82
CA SER A 129 2.07 13.84 -1.66
C SER A 129 1.32 13.54 -2.97
N GLN A 130 1.84 13.94 -4.13
CA GLN A 130 1.26 13.65 -5.44
C GLN A 130 1.74 12.31 -6.00
N VAL A 131 2.42 11.51 -5.19
CA VAL A 131 2.96 10.20 -5.55
C VAL A 131 2.65 9.19 -4.46
N GLY A 132 2.79 7.91 -4.75
CA GLY A 132 2.61 6.88 -3.74
C GLY A 132 3.05 5.50 -4.18
N VAL A 133 3.14 4.61 -3.20
CA VAL A 133 3.42 3.19 -3.40
C VAL A 133 2.35 2.38 -2.68
N ILE A 134 1.70 1.47 -3.39
CA ILE A 134 0.89 0.41 -2.79
C ILE A 134 1.67 -0.90 -2.92
N VAL A 135 1.86 -1.63 -1.83
CA VAL A 135 2.45 -2.97 -1.86
C VAL A 135 1.36 -4.01 -1.76
N ASN A 136 1.53 -5.11 -2.51
CA ASN A 136 0.78 -6.34 -2.37
C ASN A 136 1.71 -7.44 -1.88
N TYR A 137 1.47 -7.99 -0.70
CA TYR A 137 2.37 -8.94 -0.06
C TYR A 137 1.62 -10.06 0.65
N HIS A 138 2.27 -11.22 0.80
CA HIS A 138 1.77 -12.30 1.63
C HIS A 138 2.07 -12.02 3.11
N MET A 139 1.04 -11.95 3.96
CA MET A 139 1.15 -11.57 5.37
C MET A 139 2.04 -12.51 6.18
N GLY A 140 1.88 -13.83 6.00
CA GLY A 140 2.67 -14.85 6.70
C GLY A 140 4.16 -14.76 6.42
N THR A 141 4.55 -14.65 5.15
CA THR A 141 5.94 -14.43 4.72
C THR A 141 6.52 -13.12 5.24
N LEU A 142 5.70 -12.07 5.39
CA LEU A 142 6.14 -10.83 6.04
C LEU A 142 6.40 -11.01 7.55
N GLY A 143 5.80 -12.02 8.17
CA GLY A 143 5.86 -12.30 9.60
C GLY A 143 4.62 -11.86 10.39
N GLN A 144 3.50 -11.61 9.71
CA GLN A 144 2.19 -11.41 10.33
C GLN A 144 1.49 -12.77 10.52
N ASP A 145 0.58 -12.85 11.49
CA ASP A 145 -0.17 -14.08 11.80
C ASP A 145 -1.38 -14.25 10.88
N SER A 146 -1.13 -14.40 9.58
CA SER A 146 -2.14 -14.58 8.55
C SER A 146 -1.56 -15.27 7.32
N THR A 147 -2.37 -16.05 6.60
CA THR A 147 -1.99 -16.72 5.35
C THR A 147 -2.47 -16.00 4.10
N TYR A 148 -3.14 -14.84 4.27
CA TYR A 148 -3.70 -14.09 3.16
C TYR A 148 -2.68 -13.15 2.50
N GLY A 149 -2.99 -12.77 1.26
CA GLY A 149 -2.42 -11.58 0.65
C GLY A 149 -3.02 -10.31 1.25
N HIS A 150 -2.28 -9.21 1.21
CA HIS A 150 -2.76 -7.92 1.67
C HIS A 150 -2.26 -6.79 0.77
N HIS A 151 -3.02 -5.68 0.75
CA HIS A 151 -2.64 -4.44 0.09
C HIS A 151 -2.56 -3.33 1.12
N SER A 152 -1.48 -2.53 1.07
CA SER A 152 -1.36 -1.35 1.91
C SER A 152 -0.40 -0.33 1.31
N PRO A 153 -0.59 0.97 1.58
CA PRO A 153 0.35 1.99 1.14
C PRO A 153 1.60 2.01 2.03
N LEU A 154 2.74 2.40 1.44
CA LEU A 154 3.97 2.66 2.19
C LEU A 154 3.97 4.10 2.69
N GLY A 155 4.31 4.27 3.98
CA GLY A 155 4.30 5.56 4.65
C GLY A 155 5.66 6.23 4.80
N ALA A 156 6.71 5.45 4.98
CA ALA A 156 8.05 5.96 5.26
C ALA A 156 9.12 4.90 5.01
N TYR A 157 10.36 5.34 4.86
CA TYR A 157 11.54 4.50 4.80
C TYR A 157 12.59 4.95 5.80
N HIS A 158 13.09 4.01 6.58
CA HIS A 158 14.14 4.24 7.55
C HIS A 158 15.44 3.58 7.09
N LYS A 159 16.37 4.41 6.61
CA LYS A 159 17.62 3.98 5.96
C LYS A 159 18.54 3.13 6.85
N THR A 160 18.71 3.51 8.11
CA THR A 160 19.68 2.85 9.01
C THR A 160 19.29 1.42 9.34
N THR A 161 17.99 1.13 9.41
CA THR A 161 17.48 -0.23 9.69
C THR A 161 16.97 -0.95 8.44
N ASP A 162 17.05 -0.31 7.27
CA ASP A 162 16.51 -0.78 5.98
C ASP A 162 15.05 -1.24 6.09
N ARG A 163 14.18 -0.38 6.63
CA ARG A 163 12.76 -0.71 6.88
C ARG A 163 11.80 0.23 6.19
N PHE A 164 10.70 -0.33 5.72
CA PHE A 164 9.53 0.42 5.24
C PHE A 164 8.42 0.39 6.29
N LEU A 165 7.80 1.54 6.52
CA LEU A 165 6.55 1.63 7.26
C LEU A 165 5.40 1.25 6.33
N ILE A 166 4.66 0.22 6.72
CA ILE A 166 3.44 -0.22 6.07
C ILE A 166 2.28 0.31 6.90
N TYR A 167 1.47 1.17 6.28
CA TYR A 167 0.18 1.59 6.83
C TYR A 167 -0.83 0.47 6.60
N ASP A 168 -0.68 -0.63 7.34
CA ASP A 168 -1.50 -1.85 7.24
C ASP A 168 -2.97 -1.48 7.41
N CYS A 169 -3.77 -1.57 6.35
CA CYS A 169 -5.16 -1.12 6.37
C CYS A 169 -6.15 -2.18 6.87
N TRP A 170 -5.70 -3.40 7.23
CA TRP A 170 -6.58 -4.44 7.76
C TRP A 170 -6.98 -4.17 9.23
N PRO A 171 -8.25 -4.37 9.62
CA PRO A 171 -8.72 -3.96 10.96
C PRO A 171 -8.12 -4.80 12.10
N GLU A 172 -7.74 -6.05 11.82
CA GLU A 172 -7.24 -7.01 12.81
C GLU A 172 -5.71 -6.97 12.99
N THR A 173 -5.00 -6.17 12.20
CA THR A 173 -3.54 -6.04 12.26
C THR A 173 -3.12 -4.60 12.50
N LEU A 174 -1.84 -4.40 12.80
CA LEU A 174 -1.28 -3.10 13.18
C LEU A 174 -0.27 -2.64 12.14
N GLU A 175 -0.19 -1.33 11.96
CA GLU A 175 0.81 -0.66 11.14
C GLU A 175 2.19 -1.04 11.67
N CYS A 176 3.10 -1.38 10.76
CA CYS A 176 4.38 -1.93 11.16
C CYS A 176 5.52 -1.56 10.23
N TRP A 177 6.73 -1.59 10.78
CA TRP A 177 7.97 -1.51 10.04
C TRP A 177 8.46 -2.91 9.71
N ALA A 178 8.50 -3.22 8.42
CA ALA A 178 9.11 -4.44 7.89
C ALA A 178 10.47 -4.12 7.27
N THR A 179 11.42 -5.07 7.33
CA THR A 179 12.66 -4.90 6.56
C THR A 179 12.36 -4.93 5.07
N ALA A 180 13.15 -4.23 4.25
CA ALA A 180 13.01 -4.29 2.80
C ALA A 180 13.11 -5.74 2.28
N SER A 181 13.91 -6.57 2.94
CA SER A 181 14.06 -8.00 2.62
C SER A 181 12.81 -8.82 2.94
N ASP A 182 12.24 -8.65 4.13
CA ASP A 182 11.02 -9.38 4.51
C ASP A 182 9.83 -8.95 3.63
N LEU A 183 9.72 -7.64 3.35
CA LEU A 183 8.68 -7.11 2.47
C LEU A 183 8.83 -7.62 1.04
N HIS A 184 10.02 -7.55 0.44
CA HIS A 184 10.27 -8.11 -0.89
C HIS A 184 10.01 -9.62 -0.94
N GLY A 185 10.42 -10.36 0.09
CA GLY A 185 10.09 -11.79 0.23
C GLY A 185 8.59 -12.07 0.25
N GLY A 186 7.81 -11.22 0.94
CA GLY A 186 6.35 -11.30 0.94
C GLY A 186 5.71 -10.99 -0.41
N MET A 187 6.29 -10.08 -1.19
CA MET A 187 5.82 -9.76 -2.54
C MET A 187 6.19 -10.84 -3.58
N LEU A 188 7.27 -11.60 -3.37
CA LEU A 188 7.68 -12.70 -4.27
C LEU A 188 6.74 -13.91 -4.26
N GLN A 189 5.82 -14.01 -3.30
CA GLN A 189 4.86 -15.10 -3.25
C GLN A 189 3.78 -14.93 -4.30
N ASP A 190 3.43 -16.01 -4.99
CA ASP A 190 2.32 -16.03 -5.94
C ASP A 190 0.98 -15.80 -5.23
N ASP A 191 0.14 -15.01 -5.88
CA ASP A 191 -1.28 -14.89 -5.56
C ASP A 191 -2.03 -16.04 -6.23
N SER A 192 -2.74 -16.84 -5.42
CA SER A 192 -3.47 -18.01 -5.89
C SER A 192 -4.62 -17.67 -6.82
N ASP A 193 -5.18 -16.46 -6.70
CA ASP A 193 -6.37 -16.05 -7.45
C ASP A 193 -6.00 -15.62 -8.87
N SER A 194 -4.88 -14.88 -9.01
CA SER A 194 -4.36 -14.45 -10.32
C SER A 194 -3.37 -15.42 -10.96
N GLY A 195 -2.76 -16.33 -10.17
CA GLY A 195 -1.69 -17.22 -10.62
C GLY A 195 -0.39 -16.48 -10.97
N LYS A 196 -0.24 -15.23 -10.50
CA LYS A 196 0.92 -14.37 -10.74
C LYS A 196 1.60 -14.00 -9.42
N PRO A 197 2.89 -13.64 -9.44
CA PRO A 197 3.56 -13.04 -8.30
C PRO A 197 2.81 -11.80 -7.80
N ARG A 198 2.91 -11.52 -6.51
CA ARG A 198 2.53 -10.20 -5.98
C ARG A 198 3.61 -9.16 -6.34
N GLY A 199 3.57 -7.99 -5.72
CA GLY A 199 4.41 -6.88 -6.14
C GLY A 199 3.98 -5.55 -5.57
N PHE A 200 4.21 -4.48 -6.32
CA PHE A 200 3.87 -3.13 -5.89
C PHE A 200 3.44 -2.28 -7.07
N ILE A 201 2.66 -1.25 -6.78
CA ILE A 201 2.20 -0.25 -7.73
C ILE A 201 2.82 1.08 -7.36
N VAL A 202 3.34 1.78 -8.36
CA VAL A 202 3.95 3.10 -8.25
C VAL A 202 3.02 4.11 -8.92
N ILE A 203 2.52 5.07 -8.16
CA ILE A 203 1.82 6.24 -8.70
C ILE A 203 2.84 7.37 -8.76
N ARG A 204 3.29 7.75 -9.96
CA ARG A 204 4.32 8.79 -10.15
C ARG A 204 3.76 10.20 -10.16
N LYS A 205 2.45 10.34 -10.40
CA LYS A 205 1.74 11.61 -10.35
C LYS A 205 0.24 11.37 -10.32
N PHE A 206 -0.44 11.89 -9.33
CA PHE A 206 -1.88 12.06 -9.41
C PHE A 206 -2.21 13.14 -10.45
N THR A 207 -2.95 12.74 -11.48
CA THR A 207 -3.56 13.63 -12.47
C THR A 207 -4.64 14.49 -11.83
N LYS A 208 -4.73 15.75 -12.24
CA LYS A 208 -5.78 16.70 -11.82
C LYS A 208 -7.02 16.58 -12.68
#